data_AF-A0AAU0F993-F1
#
_entry.id   AF-A0AAU0F993-F1
#
_cell.length_a   1.000
_cell.length_b   1.000
_cell.length_c   1.000
_cell.angle_alpha   90.00
_cell.angle_beta   90.00
_cell.angle_gamma   90.00
#
_symmetry.space_group_name_H-M   'P 1'
#
loop_
_entity.id
_entity.type
_entity.pdbx_description
1 polymer ?
#
loop_
_entity_poly.entity_id
_entity_poly.type
_entity_poly.pdbx_seq_one_letter_code
_entity_poly.pdbx_strand_id
1 'polypeptide(L)'
;MKIPKIALPKYSDWGDLIQWKGQENLPGYFPYTAGIYPFKRTGEDPTRMFAGEGGPERTNRRFHYVSAEMPAKRLSTAFDSVTLYGQDPALPPDIYGKIGNAGVSIATLNDAKKLYSGFDLINALTSVSMTINGPAPMLLAFFMNAAIDQNCEKYIEEHQLWDKVEQKLKAQIR
;
A
#
# COMPACT_ATOMS: atom_id res chain seq x y z
N MET A 1 -26.59 -28.13 1.48
CA MET A 1 -27.31 -27.01 0.81
C MET A 1 -26.42 -26.46 -0.30
N LYS A 2 -26.90 -26.34 -1.55
CA LYS A 2 -26.13 -25.74 -2.65
C LYS A 2 -26.50 -24.26 -2.75
N ILE A 3 -25.58 -23.36 -2.42
CA ILE A 3 -25.80 -21.91 -2.49
C ILE A 3 -25.05 -21.38 -3.72
N PRO A 4 -25.74 -20.78 -4.72
CA PRO A 4 -25.08 -20.24 -5.89
C PRO A 4 -24.31 -18.96 -5.53
N LYS A 5 -23.17 -18.72 -6.21
CA LYS A 5 -22.39 -17.47 -6.03
C LYS A 5 -23.13 -16.23 -6.52
N ILE A 6 -24.00 -16.39 -7.52
CA ILE A 6 -24.82 -15.34 -8.11
C ILE A 6 -26.26 -15.89 -8.21
N ALA A 7 -27.22 -15.15 -7.70
CA ALA A 7 -28.64 -15.46 -7.85
C ALA A 7 -29.21 -14.65 -9.02
N LEU A 8 -29.89 -15.33 -9.96
CA LEU A 8 -30.55 -14.69 -11.10
C LEU A 8 -31.98 -14.28 -10.73
N PRO A 9 -32.52 -13.21 -11.33
CA PRO A 9 -33.93 -12.89 -11.19
C PRO A 9 -34.80 -13.99 -11.81
N LYS A 10 -36.02 -14.16 -11.27
CA LYS A 10 -37.01 -15.13 -11.77
C LYS A 10 -38.00 -14.50 -12.76
N TYR A 11 -37.58 -13.45 -13.47
CA TYR A 11 -38.43 -12.76 -14.45
C TYR A 11 -38.71 -13.67 -15.64
N SER A 12 -39.92 -13.54 -16.19
CA SER A 12 -40.35 -14.22 -17.41
C SER A 12 -40.71 -13.25 -18.53
N ASP A 13 -40.99 -11.98 -18.20
CA ASP A 13 -41.28 -10.94 -19.18
C ASP A 13 -39.99 -10.43 -19.85
N TRP A 14 -40.07 -10.16 -21.16
CA TRP A 14 -38.93 -9.68 -21.95
C TRP A 14 -38.55 -8.24 -21.61
N GLY A 15 -39.52 -7.39 -21.25
CA GLY A 15 -39.29 -6.02 -20.82
C GLY A 15 -38.47 -5.98 -19.53
N ASP A 16 -38.90 -6.77 -18.53
CA ASP A 16 -38.18 -6.90 -17.25
C ASP A 16 -36.73 -7.39 -17.44
N LEU A 17 -36.52 -8.37 -18.32
CA LEU A 17 -35.18 -8.91 -18.61
C LEU A 17 -34.27 -7.89 -19.30
N ILE A 18 -34.79 -7.11 -20.25
CA ILE A 18 -34.02 -6.08 -20.95
C ILE A 18 -33.68 -4.94 -19.99
N GLN A 19 -34.65 -4.49 -19.20
CA GLN A 19 -34.44 -3.43 -18.22
C GLN A 19 -33.39 -3.86 -17.18
N TRP A 20 -33.51 -5.06 -16.62
CA TRP A 20 -32.55 -5.58 -15.66
C TRP A 20 -31.14 -5.71 -16.27
N LYS A 21 -30.99 -6.25 -17.48
CA LYS A 21 -29.70 -6.31 -18.17
C LYS A 21 -29.12 -4.93 -18.49
N GLY A 22 -29.97 -3.93 -18.71
CA GLY A 22 -29.55 -2.56 -18.99
C GLY A 22 -29.12 -1.77 -17.76
N GLN A 23 -29.66 -2.07 -16.58
CA GLN A 23 -29.46 -1.28 -15.35
C GLN A 23 -28.62 -2.01 -14.29
N GLU A 24 -28.85 -3.30 -14.11
CA GLU A 24 -28.35 -4.09 -12.96
C GLU A 24 -27.84 -5.47 -13.36
N ASN A 25 -27.19 -5.54 -14.52
CA ASN A 25 -26.68 -6.77 -15.11
C ASN A 25 -25.77 -7.58 -14.17
N LEU A 26 -25.42 -8.78 -14.61
CA LEU A 26 -24.46 -9.64 -13.93
C LEU A 26 -23.14 -8.91 -13.61
N PRO A 27 -22.47 -9.24 -12.47
CA PRO A 27 -21.13 -8.77 -12.20
C PRO A 27 -20.20 -9.04 -13.40
N GLY A 28 -19.35 -8.08 -13.74
CA GLY A 28 -18.46 -8.17 -14.91
C GLY A 28 -19.09 -7.82 -16.26
N TYR A 29 -20.37 -7.43 -16.29
CA TYR A 29 -21.05 -6.96 -17.49
C TYR A 29 -21.57 -5.54 -17.29
N PHE A 30 -21.54 -4.73 -18.35
CA PHE A 30 -22.10 -3.38 -18.33
C PHE A 30 -23.56 -3.38 -17.82
N PRO A 31 -23.96 -2.41 -16.96
CA PRO A 31 -23.20 -1.24 -16.49
C PRO A 31 -22.34 -1.50 -15.22
N TYR A 32 -22.03 -2.75 -14.91
CA TYR A 32 -21.17 -3.18 -13.78
C TYR A 32 -21.74 -2.86 -12.39
N THR A 33 -23.05 -2.61 -12.29
CA THR A 33 -23.75 -2.28 -11.04
C THR A 33 -23.51 -3.34 -9.95
N ALA A 34 -23.50 -4.63 -10.32
CA ALA A 34 -23.26 -5.73 -9.40
C ALA A 34 -21.76 -6.05 -9.17
N GLY A 35 -20.86 -5.28 -9.76
CA GLY A 35 -19.41 -5.43 -9.64
C GLY A 35 -18.70 -5.41 -10.99
N ILE A 36 -17.46 -4.91 -11.00
CA ILE A 36 -16.62 -4.83 -12.19
C ILE A 36 -16.03 -6.18 -12.62
N TYR A 37 -15.99 -7.16 -11.72
CA TYR A 37 -15.48 -8.51 -12.00
C TYR A 37 -16.61 -9.54 -11.90
N PRO A 38 -16.58 -10.62 -12.72
CA PRO A 38 -17.60 -11.67 -12.66
C PRO A 38 -17.69 -12.38 -11.31
N PHE A 39 -16.57 -12.55 -10.63
CA PHE A 39 -16.48 -13.17 -9.32
C PHE A 39 -15.46 -12.45 -8.44
N LYS A 40 -15.63 -12.55 -7.12
CA LYS A 40 -14.62 -12.11 -6.16
C LYS A 40 -13.35 -12.96 -6.31
N ARG A 41 -12.18 -12.36 -6.04
CA ARG A 41 -10.92 -13.09 -5.97
C ARG A 41 -10.99 -14.15 -4.87
N THR A 42 -10.42 -15.32 -5.13
CA THR A 42 -10.45 -16.47 -4.21
C THR A 42 -9.27 -16.50 -3.23
N GLY A 43 -8.17 -15.81 -3.54
CA GLY A 43 -6.94 -15.82 -2.73
C GLY A 43 -6.56 -14.46 -2.13
N GLU A 44 -7.36 -13.42 -2.36
CA GLU A 44 -7.09 -12.07 -1.86
C GLU A 44 -8.37 -11.47 -1.31
N ASP A 45 -8.52 -11.53 0.01
CA ASP A 45 -9.59 -10.83 0.70
C ASP A 45 -9.41 -9.32 0.53
N PRO A 46 -10.53 -8.56 0.42
CA PRO A 46 -10.47 -7.14 0.12
C PRO A 46 -9.90 -6.30 1.26
N THR A 47 -9.83 -6.87 2.47
CA THR A 47 -9.41 -6.20 3.71
C THR A 47 -8.05 -5.53 3.52
N ARG A 48 -7.99 -4.26 3.91
CA ARG A 48 -6.76 -3.46 3.91
C ARG A 48 -6.67 -2.74 5.25
N MET A 49 -5.64 -3.06 6.03
CA MET A 49 -5.53 -2.58 7.41
C MET A 49 -4.83 -1.22 7.44
N PHE A 50 -5.51 -0.22 8.01
CA PHE A 50 -4.99 1.14 8.18
C PHE A 50 -4.12 1.23 9.44
N ALA A 51 -2.89 1.69 9.29
CA ALA A 51 -1.95 1.84 10.38
C ALA A 51 -1.01 3.03 10.17
N GLY A 52 -0.66 3.68 11.28
CA GLY A 52 0.29 4.78 11.34
C GLY A 52 0.29 5.38 12.72
N GLU A 53 1.39 5.25 13.44
CA GLU A 53 1.57 5.84 14.76
C GLU A 53 3.07 5.89 15.12
N GLY A 54 3.53 7.06 15.57
CA GLY A 54 4.90 7.28 16.02
C GLY A 54 5.90 7.25 14.87
N GLY A 55 7.07 6.66 15.11
CA GLY A 55 8.12 6.52 14.10
C GLY A 55 7.88 5.37 13.10
N PRO A 56 8.67 5.34 12.01
CA PRO A 56 8.53 4.34 10.95
C PRO A 56 8.65 2.90 11.47
N GLU A 57 9.54 2.63 12.43
CA GLU A 57 9.76 1.28 12.98
C GLU A 57 8.55 0.80 13.79
N ARG A 58 7.86 1.70 14.51
CA ARG A 58 6.65 1.34 15.27
C ARG A 58 5.50 0.98 14.33
N THR A 59 5.32 1.76 13.27
CA THR A 59 4.30 1.49 12.26
C THR A 59 4.64 0.23 11.45
N ASN A 60 5.90 0.00 11.13
CA ASN A 60 6.37 -1.23 10.51
C ASN A 60 6.03 -2.48 11.34
N ARG A 61 6.28 -2.45 12.65
CA ARG A 61 5.87 -3.54 13.57
C ARG A 61 4.36 -3.78 13.52
N ARG A 62 3.56 -2.72 13.44
CA ARG A 62 2.10 -2.84 13.29
C ARG A 62 1.73 -3.47 11.96
N PHE A 63 2.37 -3.11 10.84
CA PHE A 63 2.13 -3.75 9.55
C PHE A 63 2.43 -5.24 9.56
N HIS A 64 3.55 -5.65 10.17
CA HIS A 64 3.88 -7.08 10.31
C HIS A 64 2.84 -7.80 11.15
N TYR A 65 2.41 -7.21 12.26
CA TYR A 65 1.37 -7.78 13.12
C TYR A 65 0.04 -7.97 12.38
N VAL A 66 -0.49 -6.94 11.72
CA VAL A 66 -1.82 -7.00 11.09
C VAL A 66 -1.84 -7.83 9.81
N SER A 67 -0.68 -8.13 9.24
CA SER A 67 -0.56 -8.90 7.99
C SER A 67 0.05 -10.28 8.19
N ALA A 68 0.45 -10.68 9.41
CA ALA A 68 1.21 -11.91 9.69
C ALA A 68 0.57 -13.16 9.07
N GLU A 69 -0.74 -13.33 9.24
CA GLU A 69 -1.49 -14.51 8.80
C GLU A 69 -2.12 -14.35 7.40
N MET A 70 -1.92 -13.20 6.74
CA MET A 70 -2.50 -12.92 5.43
C MET A 70 -1.52 -13.31 4.31
N PRO A 71 -1.94 -14.13 3.33
CA PRO A 71 -1.08 -14.48 2.19
C PRO A 71 -0.80 -13.27 1.28
N ALA A 72 -1.78 -12.36 1.14
CA ALA A 72 -1.62 -11.10 0.44
C ALA A 72 -1.37 -9.95 1.44
N LYS A 73 -0.27 -9.21 1.25
CA LYS A 73 0.12 -8.09 2.13
C LYS A 73 -0.49 -6.79 1.61
N ARG A 74 -1.66 -6.41 2.13
CA ARG A 74 -2.39 -5.19 1.75
C ARG A 74 -2.27 -4.13 2.83
N LEU A 75 -1.26 -3.27 2.71
CA LEU A 75 -0.95 -2.23 3.70
C LEU A 75 -1.71 -0.93 3.40
N SER A 76 -2.10 -0.18 4.43
CA SER A 76 -2.59 1.19 4.27
C SER A 76 -1.98 2.11 5.31
N THR A 77 -1.25 3.12 4.85
CA THR A 77 -0.42 4.01 5.68
C THR A 77 -1.15 5.30 6.01
N ALA A 78 -1.17 5.65 7.30
CA ALA A 78 -1.61 6.94 7.83
C ALA A 78 -0.41 7.80 8.23
N PHE A 79 -0.30 9.03 7.75
CA PHE A 79 0.81 9.94 8.09
C PHE A 79 0.42 10.95 9.17
N ASP A 80 1.40 11.38 9.99
CA ASP A 80 1.18 12.41 10.99
C ASP A 80 0.91 13.77 10.35
N SER A 81 0.37 14.72 11.12
CA SER A 81 0.05 16.05 10.57
C SER A 81 1.27 16.80 10.05
N VAL A 82 2.46 16.57 10.59
CA VAL A 82 3.71 17.22 10.13
C VAL A 82 4.04 16.77 8.70
N THR A 83 4.04 15.45 8.46
CA THR A 83 4.23 14.84 7.14
C THR A 83 3.11 15.20 6.17
N LEU A 84 1.84 15.23 6.63
CA LEU A 84 0.69 15.58 5.78
C LEU A 84 0.80 16.98 5.18
N TYR A 85 1.50 17.90 5.86
CA TYR A 85 1.75 19.28 5.41
C TYR A 85 3.14 19.49 4.80
N GLY A 86 3.90 18.42 4.57
CA GLY A 86 5.21 18.48 3.90
C GLY A 86 6.27 19.22 4.71
N GLN A 87 6.17 19.16 6.04
CA GLN A 87 7.13 19.77 6.95
C GLN A 87 8.05 18.71 7.54
N ASP A 88 9.26 19.13 7.92
CA ASP A 88 10.18 18.29 8.67
C ASP A 88 9.86 18.33 10.18
N PRO A 89 10.10 17.24 10.92
CA PRO A 89 10.02 17.23 12.37
C PRO A 89 11.04 18.20 12.96
N ALA A 90 10.59 19.06 13.88
CA ALA A 90 11.44 20.09 14.48
C ALA A 90 11.09 20.32 15.96
N LEU A 91 12.02 20.95 16.68
CA LEU A 91 11.89 21.28 18.11
C LEU A 91 10.83 22.34 18.48
N PRO A 92 10.45 23.30 17.60
CA PRO A 92 9.39 24.25 17.92
C PRO A 92 8.11 23.55 18.41
N PRO A 93 7.49 23.99 19.52
CA PRO A 93 6.39 23.27 20.17
C PRO A 93 5.16 23.01 19.29
N ASP A 94 4.90 23.90 18.33
CA ASP A 94 3.80 23.81 17.37
C ASP A 94 3.97 22.66 16.35
N ILE A 95 5.21 22.22 16.12
CA ILE A 95 5.58 21.05 15.32
C ILE A 95 5.80 19.85 16.25
N TYR A 96 6.65 20.00 17.27
CA TYR A 96 7.12 18.91 18.12
C TYR A 96 5.98 18.11 18.75
N GLY A 97 4.95 18.80 19.26
CA GLY A 97 3.79 18.16 19.88
C GLY A 97 2.89 17.36 18.92
N LYS A 98 3.15 17.41 17.61
CA LYS A 98 2.36 16.74 16.56
C LYS A 98 3.09 15.60 15.88
N ILE A 99 4.41 15.49 16.08
CA ILE A 99 5.26 14.47 15.46
C ILE A 99 4.80 13.07 15.89
N GLY A 100 4.49 12.21 14.93
CA GLY A 100 4.07 10.83 15.15
C GLY A 100 2.68 10.68 15.81
N ASN A 101 1.94 11.76 15.99
CA ASN A 101 0.57 11.73 16.51
C ASN A 101 -0.42 11.58 15.36
N ALA A 102 -1.42 10.71 15.57
CA ALA A 102 -2.46 10.38 14.58
C ALA A 102 -1.93 9.83 13.24
N GLY A 103 -0.67 9.41 13.17
CA GLY A 103 -0.04 8.87 11.98
C GLY A 103 1.45 8.64 12.17
N VAL A 104 2.09 8.05 11.16
CA VAL A 104 3.54 7.85 11.14
C VAL A 104 4.26 9.11 10.69
N SER A 105 5.37 9.45 11.35
CA SER A 105 6.24 10.57 10.94
C SER A 105 7.27 10.10 9.92
N ILE A 106 7.24 10.67 8.70
CA ILE A 106 8.14 10.33 7.58
C ILE A 106 8.67 11.63 6.99
N ALA A 107 9.95 11.91 7.23
CA ALA A 107 10.61 13.11 6.71
C ALA A 107 11.60 12.78 5.59
N THR A 108 12.17 11.57 5.61
CA THR A 108 13.24 11.18 4.69
C THR A 108 12.94 9.88 3.93
N LEU A 109 13.69 9.66 2.85
CA LEU A 109 13.71 8.37 2.16
C LEU A 109 14.08 7.21 3.12
N ASN A 110 15.00 7.43 4.05
CA ASN A 110 15.40 6.40 5.01
C ASN A 110 14.25 6.01 5.94
N ASP A 111 13.38 6.95 6.30
CA ASP A 111 12.18 6.65 7.09
C ASP A 111 11.20 5.80 6.29
N ALA A 112 11.00 6.10 5.01
CA ALA A 112 10.19 5.27 4.12
C ALA A 112 10.74 3.84 3.96
N LYS A 113 12.07 3.69 3.86
CA LYS A 113 12.73 2.37 3.83
C LYS A 113 12.46 1.58 5.12
N LYS A 114 12.63 2.23 6.28
CA LYS A 114 12.34 1.62 7.59
C LYS A 114 10.87 1.23 7.71
N LEU A 115 9.96 2.09 7.26
CA LEU A 115 8.51 1.88 7.33
C LEU A 115 8.07 0.60 6.62
N TYR A 116 8.68 0.29 5.48
CA TYR A 116 8.31 -0.87 4.66
C TYR A 116 9.32 -2.03 4.72
N SER A 117 10.30 -1.96 5.63
CA SER A 117 11.28 -3.03 5.81
C SER A 117 10.61 -4.38 6.11
N GLY A 118 11.11 -5.44 5.46
CA GLY A 118 10.56 -6.79 5.55
C GLY A 118 9.33 -7.06 4.65
N PHE A 119 8.84 -6.08 3.90
CA PHE A 119 7.82 -6.30 2.86
C PHE A 119 8.46 -6.22 1.48
N ASP A 120 8.24 -7.24 0.64
CA ASP A 120 8.69 -7.20 -0.75
C ASP A 120 7.75 -6.31 -1.59
N LEU A 121 8.20 -5.10 -1.92
CA LEU A 121 7.37 -4.05 -2.52
C LEU A 121 7.03 -4.31 -3.99
N ILE A 122 7.78 -5.17 -4.68
CA ILE A 122 7.49 -5.56 -6.08
C ILE A 122 6.75 -6.89 -6.19
N ASN A 123 6.48 -7.56 -5.06
CA ASN A 123 5.76 -8.82 -5.06
C ASN A 123 4.32 -8.61 -5.54
N ALA A 124 3.84 -9.48 -6.43
CA ALA A 124 2.50 -9.40 -7.00
C ALA A 124 1.36 -9.49 -5.96
N LEU A 125 1.63 -10.04 -4.77
CA LEU A 125 0.70 -10.16 -3.65
C LEU A 125 0.91 -9.08 -2.57
N THR A 126 1.83 -8.13 -2.78
CA THR A 126 2.02 -6.98 -1.90
C THR A 126 1.46 -5.73 -2.55
N SER A 127 0.63 -4.98 -1.83
CA SER A 127 0.19 -3.67 -2.27
C SER A 127 0.14 -2.68 -1.11
N VAL A 128 0.70 -1.50 -1.33
CA VAL A 128 0.74 -0.44 -0.33
C VAL A 128 -0.15 0.71 -0.78
N SER A 129 -1.05 1.13 0.10
CA SER A 129 -1.84 2.34 -0.05
C SER A 129 -1.28 3.40 0.89
N MET A 130 -1.15 4.65 0.42
CA MET A 130 -0.63 5.76 1.22
C MET A 130 -1.63 6.92 1.16
N THR A 131 -2.22 7.29 2.29
CA THR A 131 -3.23 8.36 2.33
C THR A 131 -2.53 9.71 2.50
N ILE A 132 -2.15 10.33 1.39
CA ILE A 132 -1.43 11.61 1.34
C ILE A 132 -1.97 12.51 0.24
N ASN A 133 -1.94 13.83 0.47
CA ASN A 133 -2.47 14.83 -0.48
C ASN A 133 -1.37 15.81 -0.93
N GLY A 134 -1.14 16.90 -0.18
CA GLY A 134 -0.24 17.99 -0.58
C GLY A 134 1.15 17.53 -1.03
N PRO A 135 1.93 16.83 -0.18
CA PRO A 135 3.26 16.35 -0.53
C PRO A 135 3.23 14.96 -1.19
N ALA A 136 2.11 14.53 -1.78
CA ALA A 136 1.99 13.20 -2.40
C ALA A 136 3.09 12.90 -3.44
N PRO A 137 3.51 13.83 -4.33
CA PRO A 137 4.59 13.56 -5.27
C PRO A 137 5.93 13.23 -4.58
N MET A 138 6.23 13.89 -3.46
CA MET A 138 7.45 13.64 -2.68
C MET A 138 7.42 12.27 -2.01
N LEU A 139 6.30 11.93 -1.33
CA LEU A 139 6.16 10.62 -0.68
C LEU A 139 6.10 9.48 -1.69
N LEU A 140 5.53 9.72 -2.88
CA LEU A 140 5.58 8.78 -3.99
C LEU A 140 7.03 8.55 -4.47
N ALA A 141 7.82 9.62 -4.59
CA ALA A 141 9.24 9.49 -4.93
C ALA A 141 10.00 8.68 -3.86
N PHE A 142 9.74 8.91 -2.57
CA PHE A 142 10.32 8.10 -1.50
C PHE A 142 9.93 6.63 -1.61
N PHE A 143 8.66 6.34 -1.85
CA PHE A 143 8.18 4.96 -2.01
C PHE A 143 8.81 4.26 -3.22
N MET A 144 8.87 4.93 -4.37
CA MET A 144 9.49 4.36 -5.58
C MET A 144 10.98 4.09 -5.36
N ASN A 145 11.72 5.01 -4.74
CA ASN A 145 13.12 4.79 -4.43
C ASN A 145 13.32 3.67 -3.40
N ALA A 146 12.45 3.56 -2.39
CA ALA A 146 12.51 2.44 -1.44
C ALA A 146 12.30 1.08 -2.13
N ALA A 147 11.37 0.99 -3.09
CA ALA A 147 11.14 -0.22 -3.87
C ALA A 147 12.29 -0.56 -4.83
N ILE A 148 12.88 0.46 -5.45
CA ILE A 148 14.07 0.30 -6.32
C ILE A 148 15.27 -0.16 -5.48
N ASP A 149 15.57 0.53 -4.38
CA ASP A 149 16.70 0.24 -3.52
C ASP A 149 16.62 -1.16 -2.94
N GLN A 150 15.43 -1.62 -2.53
CA GLN A 150 15.22 -3.00 -2.08
C GLN A 150 15.67 -4.03 -3.13
N ASN A 151 15.42 -3.78 -4.43
CA ASN A 151 15.81 -4.70 -5.49
C ASN A 151 17.28 -4.56 -5.89
N CYS A 152 17.84 -3.36 -5.81
CA CYS A 152 19.28 -3.14 -5.93
C CYS A 152 20.03 -3.92 -4.84
N GLU A 153 19.59 -3.85 -3.59
CA GLU A 153 20.17 -4.56 -2.45
C GLU A 153 20.11 -6.08 -2.66
N LYS A 154 18.95 -6.63 -3.05
CA LYS A 154 18.81 -8.06 -3.42
C LYS A 154 19.81 -8.47 -4.51
N TYR A 155 19.94 -7.66 -5.57
CA TYR A 155 20.87 -7.96 -6.67
C TYR A 155 22.33 -7.93 -6.23
N ILE A 156 22.71 -6.95 -5.41
CA ILE A 156 24.06 -6.81 -4.85
C ILE A 156 24.40 -8.02 -3.98
N GLU A 157 23.47 -8.46 -3.13
CA GLU A 157 23.64 -9.64 -2.29
C GLU A 157 23.78 -10.92 -3.11
N GLU A 158 22.88 -11.15 -4.08
CA GLU A 158 22.89 -12.34 -4.94
C GLU A 158 24.21 -12.47 -5.74
N HIS A 159 24.76 -11.34 -6.19
CA HIS A 159 25.98 -11.29 -6.99
C HIS A 159 27.25 -10.97 -6.19
N GLN A 160 27.16 -10.90 -4.85
CA GLN A 160 28.27 -10.60 -3.94
C GLN A 160 29.05 -9.32 -4.33
N LEU A 161 28.32 -8.25 -4.67
CA LEU A 161 28.91 -7.02 -5.21
C LEU A 161 29.24 -5.95 -4.17
N TRP A 162 29.09 -6.24 -2.87
CA TRP A 162 29.29 -5.27 -1.79
C TRP A 162 30.68 -4.61 -1.81
N ASP A 163 31.74 -5.37 -2.11
CA ASP A 163 33.09 -4.81 -2.25
C ASP A 163 33.16 -3.72 -3.32
N LYS A 164 32.49 -3.92 -4.47
CA LYS A 164 32.46 -2.93 -5.56
C LYS A 164 31.64 -1.70 -5.16
N VAL A 165 30.56 -1.89 -4.42
CA VAL A 165 29.73 -0.80 -3.90
C VAL A 165 30.54 0.05 -2.92
N GLU A 166 31.21 -0.60 -1.95
CA GLU A 166 32.06 0.10 -0.98
C GLU A 166 33.21 0.86 -1.63
N GLN A 167 33.85 0.27 -2.65
CA GLN A 167 34.89 0.94 -3.42
C GLN A 167 34.36 2.20 -4.11
N LYS A 168 33.19 2.13 -4.74
CA LYS A 168 32.56 3.30 -5.38
C LYS A 168 32.15 4.38 -4.37
N LEU A 169 31.58 4.00 -3.23
CA LEU A 169 31.19 4.95 -2.18
C LEU A 169 32.42 5.70 -1.63
N LYS A 170 33.51 4.98 -1.34
CA LYS A 170 34.77 5.60 -0.88
C LYS A 170 35.36 6.55 -1.93
N ALA A 171 35.18 6.27 -3.22
CA ALA A 171 35.65 7.12 -4.30
C ALA A 171 34.82 8.41 -4.47
N GLN A 172 33.53 8.40 -4.11
CA GLN A 172 32.65 9.58 -4.16
C GLN A 172 32.75 10.51 -2.94
N ILE A 173 33.29 10.02 -1.82
CA ILE A 173 33.45 10.80 -0.57
C ILE A 173 34.79 11.57 -0.55
N ARG A 174 35.54 11.58 -1.65
CA ARG A 174 36.72 12.46 -1.86
C ARG A 174 36.36 13.65 -2.72
#